data_AF-A0A3A9GR86-F1
#
_entry.id   AF-A0A3A9GR86-F1
#
_cell.length_a   1.000
_cell.length_b   1.000
_cell.length_c   1.000
_cell.angle_alpha   90.00
_cell.angle_beta   90.00
_cell.angle_gamma   90.00
#
_symmetry.space_group_name_H-M   'P 1'
#
loop_
_entity.id
_entity.type
_entity.pdbx_description
1 polymer ?
#
loop_
_entity_poly.entity_id
_entity_poly.type
_entity_poly.pdbx_seq_one_letter_code
_entity_poly.pdbx_strand_id
1 'polypeptide(L)' 'MKKEYTFEELGYFAERECKAIKDSLQGYSYMNFDISWSNWAGNCTLIVATDYEAEEKEIKDFFLHCALGMIFQIKRTVE' A
#
# COMPACT_ATOMS: atom_id res chain seq x y z
N MET A 1 -14.19 5.87 -11.28
CA MET A 1 -12.98 5.26 -11.90
C MET A 1 -11.86 5.40 -10.89
N LYS A 2 -11.16 4.32 -10.53
CA LYS A 2 -10.08 4.40 -9.54
C LYS A 2 -8.90 5.16 -10.14
N LYS A 3 -8.29 6.06 -9.37
CA LYS A 3 -7.02 6.70 -9.68
C LYS A 3 -5.90 5.87 -9.10
N GLU A 4 -4.79 5.74 -9.82
CA GLU A 4 -3.60 4.99 -9.41
C GLU A 4 -2.52 5.93 -8.89
N TYR A 5 -1.84 5.50 -7.83
CA TYR A 5 -0.79 6.23 -7.14
C TYR A 5 0.43 5.32 -6.98
N THR A 6 1.52 5.66 -7.67
CA THR A 6 2.79 4.92 -7.62
C THR A 6 3.66 5.45 -6.48
N PHE A 7 4.28 4.55 -5.72
CA PHE A 7 5.19 4.90 -4.62
C PHE A 7 6.65 4.66 -5.03
N GLU A 8 7.18 5.52 -5.90
CA GLU A 8 8.59 5.45 -6.31
C GLU A 8 9.53 5.88 -5.18
N GLU A 9 9.07 6.78 -4.30
CA GLU A 9 9.79 7.31 -3.14
C GLU A 9 10.12 6.26 -2.07
N LEU A 10 9.42 5.11 -2.06
CA LEU A 10 9.69 4.00 -1.15
C LEU A 10 10.82 3.09 -1.64
N GLY A 11 11.30 3.30 -2.87
CA GLY A 11 12.21 2.38 -3.54
C GLY A 11 11.52 1.11 -4.01
N TYR A 12 12.32 0.08 -4.28
CA TYR A 12 11.83 -1.19 -4.82
C TYR A 12 11.62 -2.22 -3.71
N PHE A 13 10.50 -2.92 -3.80
CA PHE A 13 10.14 -4.03 -2.94
C PHE A 13 10.45 -5.37 -3.61
N ALA A 14 10.61 -6.42 -2.82
CA ALA A 14 10.47 -7.78 -3.29
C ALA A 14 8.99 -8.14 -3.48
N GLU A 15 8.69 -9.06 -4.41
CA GLU A 15 7.30 -9.47 -4.67
C GLU A 15 6.57 -10.01 -3.43
N ARG A 16 7.29 -10.69 -2.53
CA ARG A 16 6.73 -11.17 -1.25
C ARG A 16 6.28 -10.03 -0.34
N GLU A 17 6.96 -8.89 -0.39
CA GLU A 17 6.64 -7.71 0.42
C GLU A 17 5.40 -7.03 -0.14
N CYS A 18 5.29 -6.87 -1.46
CA CYS A 18 4.08 -6.38 -2.11
C CYS A 18 2.86 -7.27 -1.82
N LYS A 19 3.05 -8.61 -1.84
CA LYS A 19 2.00 -9.56 -1.47
C LYS A 19 1.55 -9.39 -0.02
N ALA A 20 2.49 -9.30 0.93
CA ALA A 20 2.16 -9.10 2.34
C ALA A 20 1.41 -7.78 2.58
N ILE A 21 1.81 -6.70 1.87
CA ILE A 21 1.10 -5.41 1.91
C ILE A 21 -0.33 -5.57 1.36
N LYS A 22 -0.49 -6.21 0.19
CA LYS A 22 -1.80 -6.46 -0.41
C LYS A 22 -2.70 -7.28 0.51
N ASP A 23 -2.22 -8.39 1.07
CA ASP A 23 -3.00 -9.25 1.96
C ASP A 23 -3.47 -8.51 3.22
N SER A 24 -2.69 -7.50 3.67
CA SER A 24 -3.01 -6.72 4.86
C SER A 24 -3.95 -5.54 4.60
N LEU A 25 -3.86 -4.91 3.42
CA LEU A 25 -4.47 -3.60 3.17
C LEU A 25 -5.42 -3.56 1.97
N GLN A 26 -5.59 -4.64 1.22
CA GLN A 26 -6.57 -4.69 0.14
C GLN A 26 -7.98 -4.46 0.69
N GLY A 27 -8.70 -3.50 0.10
CA GLY A 27 -10.05 -3.12 0.52
C GLY A 27 -10.11 -2.49 1.91
N TYR A 28 -8.97 -2.13 2.51
CA TYR A 28 -8.90 -1.62 3.87
C TYR A 28 -9.43 -0.19 3.98
N SER A 29 -10.06 0.10 5.13
CA SER A 29 -10.64 1.40 5.46
C SER A 29 -11.74 1.86 4.48
N TYR A 30 -12.24 3.07 4.68
CA TYR A 30 -13.19 3.73 3.79
C TYR A 30 -12.61 4.11 2.43
N MET A 31 -11.26 4.12 2.28
CA MET A 31 -10.60 4.37 1.00
C MET A 31 -10.58 3.15 0.07
N ASN A 32 -10.95 1.96 0.55
CA ASN A 32 -11.10 0.75 -0.27
C ASN A 32 -9.91 0.50 -1.21
N PHE A 33 -8.70 0.45 -0.65
CA PHE A 33 -7.47 0.40 -1.44
C PHE A 33 -7.43 -0.80 -2.38
N ASP A 34 -6.96 -0.57 -3.60
CA ASP A 34 -6.65 -1.60 -4.58
C ASP A 34 -5.14 -1.65 -4.79
N ILE A 35 -4.51 -2.71 -4.31
CA ILE A 35 -3.05 -2.76 -4.23
C ILE A 35 -2.53 -3.67 -5.34
N SER A 36 -1.64 -3.13 -6.15
CA SER A 36 -0.93 -3.84 -7.21
C SER A 36 0.54 -3.41 -7.20
N TRP A 37 1.33 -3.98 -8.12
CA TRP A 37 2.72 -3.57 -8.30
C TRP A 37 3.14 -3.86 -9.73
N SER A 38 4.04 -3.03 -10.26
CA SER A 38 4.82 -3.38 -11.44
C SER A 38 6.04 -4.17 -11.00
N ASN A 39 6.51 -5.13 -11.82
CA ASN A 39 7.72 -5.90 -11.54
C ASN A 39 8.69 -5.76 -12.71
N TRP A 40 9.90 -5.27 -12.42
CA TRP A 40 10.99 -5.22 -13.38
C TRP A 40 12.23 -5.93 -12.81
N ALA A 41 12.50 -7.13 -13.33
CA ALA A 41 13.62 -7.97 -12.91
C ALA A 41 13.68 -8.24 -11.39
N GLY A 42 12.52 -8.37 -10.74
CA GLY A 42 12.40 -8.62 -9.30
C GLY A 42 12.29 -7.35 -8.44
N ASN A 43 12.48 -6.18 -9.05
CA ASN A 43 12.25 -4.89 -8.39
C ASN A 43 10.79 -4.50 -8.59
N CYS A 44 10.03 -4.52 -7.49
CA CYS A 44 8.61 -4.20 -7.53
C CYS A 44 8.34 -2.77 -7.08
N THR A 45 7.61 -2.00 -7.90
CA THR A 45 7.12 -0.67 -7.51
C THR A 45 5.65 -0.80 -7.09
N LEU A 46 5.35 -0.37 -5.87
CA LEU A 46 4.00 -0.45 -5.31
C LEU A 46 3.07 0.56 -5.97
N ILE A 47 1.86 0.11 -6.31
CA ILE A 47 0.78 0.91 -6.88
C ILE A 47 -0.45 0.75 -5.99
N VAL A 48 -1.04 1.87 -5.58
CA VAL A 48 -2.30 1.89 -4.83
C VAL A 48 -3.33 2.61 -5.68
N ALA A 49 -4.51 2.00 -5.86
CA ALA A 49 -5.63 2.64 -6.52
C ALA A 49 -6.81 2.81 -5.58
N THR A 50 -7.55 3.91 -5.73
CA THR A 50 -8.78 4.18 -4.99
C THR A 50 -9.69 5.09 -5.80
N ASP A 51 -11.00 5.00 -5.58
CA ASP A 51 -12.00 5.93 -6.08
C ASP A 51 -12.29 7.09 -5.10
N TYR A 52 -11.59 7.15 -3.96
CA TYR A 52 -11.68 8.25 -3.02
C TYR A 52 -11.15 9.56 -3.61
N GLU A 53 -11.93 10.63 -3.48
CA GLU A 53 -11.59 11.95 -4.02
C GLU A 53 -10.88 12.80 -2.97
N ALA A 54 -9.55 12.88 -3.09
CA ALA A 54 -8.67 13.70 -2.25
C ALA A 54 -7.41 14.10 -3.01
N GLU A 55 -6.56 14.93 -2.40
CA GLU A 55 -5.25 15.21 -2.96
C GLU A 55 -4.36 13.96 -2.94
N GLU A 56 -3.49 13.81 -3.94
CA GLU A 56 -2.57 12.66 -4.01
C GLU A 56 -1.77 12.48 -2.73
N LYS A 57 -1.28 13.60 -2.15
CA LYS A 57 -0.51 13.57 -0.91
C LYS A 57 -1.32 13.00 0.25
N GLU A 58 -2.60 13.33 0.35
CA GLU A 58 -3.48 12.82 1.42
C GLU A 58 -3.71 11.32 1.28
N ILE A 59 -3.93 10.83 0.04
CA ILE A 59 -4.08 9.39 -0.24
C ILE A 59 -2.80 8.64 0.16
N LYS A 60 -1.65 9.15 -0.27
CA LYS A 60 -0.35 8.54 0.01
C LYS A 60 -0.02 8.53 1.51
N ASP A 61 -0.18 9.66 2.18
CA ASP A 61 0.06 9.78 3.62
C ASP A 61 -0.85 8.85 4.43
N PHE A 62 -2.14 8.77 4.06
CA PHE A 62 -3.09 7.91 4.75
C PHE A 62 -2.78 6.42 4.53
N PHE A 63 -2.42 6.02 3.31
CA PHE A 63 -1.96 4.67 3.03
C PHE A 63 -0.74 4.29 3.87
N LEU A 64 0.27 5.18 3.94
CA LEU A 64 1.47 4.97 4.75
C LEU A 64 1.14 4.88 6.25
N HIS A 65 0.21 5.71 6.74
CA HIS A 65 -0.27 5.63 8.12
C HIS A 65 -0.92 4.28 8.42
N CYS A 66 -1.76 3.75 7.52
CA CYS A 66 -2.37 2.43 7.66
C CYS A 66 -1.32 1.31 7.67
N ALA A 67 -0.34 1.37 6.76
CA ALA A 67 0.73 0.38 6.68
C ALA A 67 1.60 0.34 7.96
N LEU A 68 1.97 1.51 8.49
CA LEU A 68 2.69 1.62 9.76
C LEU A 68 1.86 1.10 10.93
N GLY A 69 0.56 1.42 10.98
CA GLY A 69 -0.36 0.91 11.98
C GLY A 69 -0.43 -0.62 12.01
N MET A 70 -0.48 -1.25 10.84
CA MET A 70 -0.50 -2.71 10.70
C MET A 70 0.77 -3.36 11.26
N ILE A 71 1.93 -2.77 10.99
CA ILE A 71 3.22 -3.25 11.54
C ILE A 71 3.19 -3.25 13.08
N PHE A 72 2.64 -2.21 13.71
CA PHE A 72 2.54 -2.14 15.16
C PHE A 72 1.53 -3.15 15.74
N GLN A 73 0.42 -3.42 15.04
CA GLN A 73 -0.53 -4.44 15.45
C GLN A 73 0.06 -5.86 15.40
N ILE A 74 0.80 -6.17 14.34
CA ILE A 74 1.49 -7.46 14.22
C ILE A 74 2.45 -7.65 15.40
N LYS A 75 3.27 -6.65 15.72
CA LYS A 75 4.22 -6.73 16.85
C LYS A 75 3.57 -7.01 18.20
N ARG A 76 2.34 -6.55 18.42
CA ARG A 76 1.59 -6.79 19.68
C ARG A 76 0.99 -8.19 19.78
N THR A 77 0.89 -8.93 18.66
CA THR A 77 0.29 -10.27 18.62
C THR A 77 1.34 -11.37 18.82
N VAL A 78 2.63 -11.04 18.74
CA VAL A 78 3.76 -11.97 18.93
C VAL A 78 4.36 -11.91 20.35
N GLU A 79 3.79 -11.08 21.23
CA GLU A 79 4.07 -11.04 22.68
C GLU A 79 3.01 -11.82 23.45
#